data_AF-A0A382UZC3-F1
#
_entry.id   AF-A0A382UZC3-F1
#
_cell.length_a   1.000
_cell.length_b   1.000
_cell.length_c   1.000
_cell.angle_alpha   90.00
_cell.angle_beta   90.00
_cell.angle_gamma   90.00
#
_symmetry.space_group_name_H-M   'P 1'
#
loop_
_entity.id
_entity.type
_entity.pdbx_description
1 polymer ?
#
loop_
_entity_poly.entity_id
_entity_poly.type
_entity_poly.pdbx_seq_one_letter_code
_entity_poly.pdbx_strand_id
1 'polypeptide(L)'
;VDVNSEGLPEDHYVGNIRISNNAGPDVDIPVFLDVVSGGEMTLDLPYSNGWNLVGLPVSTTDNFYLDLFPDAIEGTMYSFDQGYISEEILMNGMGYWLRMDSGGTGSVTGLSLNQLEISLNTGWNLISGLSFSVDVTTINDPQGIIIPLTYYGFVGSYVSTEILEPGTGYWVRTSGEGVIVMNSDGQELRSMDQYSFFDEVNTLTLKNENGSSIQLYFGVELDEEQKQMFSLPPVPPFLSDLDTPVLDVRFDNEYRICPFQGTLNLLSSRETETIDFEIIDGKTWELTH
;
A
#
# COMPACT_ATOMS: atom_id res chain seq x y z
N VAL A 1 -17.27 -19.79 33.14
CA VAL A 1 -15.88 -20.25 33.31
C VAL A 1 -15.07 -19.29 32.50
N ASP A 2 -14.26 -18.47 33.15
CA ASP A 2 -13.32 -17.61 32.44
C ASP A 2 -12.20 -18.50 31.91
N VAL A 3 -11.94 -18.42 30.61
CA VAL A 3 -10.83 -19.10 29.96
C VAL A 3 -9.70 -18.08 29.90
N ASN A 4 -8.58 -18.38 30.58
CA ASN A 4 -7.38 -17.55 30.59
C ASN A 4 -6.26 -18.31 29.85
N SER A 5 -5.58 -17.64 28.92
CA SER A 5 -4.44 -18.17 28.16
C SER A 5 -3.08 -17.94 28.84
N GLU A 6 -3.06 -17.35 30.03
CA GLU A 6 -1.83 -17.07 30.79
C GLU A 6 -0.98 -18.34 30.98
N GLY A 7 0.24 -18.30 30.42
CA GLY A 7 1.20 -19.40 30.49
C GLY A 7 1.09 -20.45 29.38
N LEU A 8 0.14 -20.33 28.46
CA LEU A 8 0.12 -21.14 27.24
C LEU A 8 1.17 -20.64 26.25
N PRO A 9 1.98 -21.53 25.64
CA PRO A 9 2.79 -21.20 24.47
C PRO A 9 1.92 -20.71 23.30
N GLU A 10 2.53 -20.01 22.36
CA GLU A 10 1.87 -19.68 21.10
C GLU A 10 1.53 -20.94 20.32
N ASP A 11 0.24 -21.19 20.10
CA ASP A 11 -0.27 -22.35 19.36
C ASP A 11 -1.77 -22.19 19.08
N HIS A 12 -2.29 -23.06 18.22
CA HIS A 12 -3.70 -23.27 18.00
C HIS A 12 -4.23 -24.35 18.94
N TYR A 13 -5.08 -23.95 19.89
CA TYR A 13 -5.68 -24.84 20.87
C TYR A 13 -7.11 -25.18 20.48
N VAL A 14 -7.43 -26.48 20.49
CA VAL A 14 -8.77 -26.99 20.28
C VAL A 14 -9.32 -27.52 21.60
N GLY A 15 -10.41 -26.93 22.06
CA GLY A 15 -11.16 -27.34 23.25
C GLY A 15 -12.60 -27.71 22.91
N ASN A 16 -13.34 -28.20 23.92
CA ASN A 16 -14.79 -28.40 23.82
C ASN A 16 -15.48 -27.79 25.03
N ILE A 17 -16.54 -27.01 24.81
CA ILE A 17 -17.52 -26.72 25.84
C ILE A 17 -18.47 -27.91 25.92
N ARG A 18 -18.42 -28.63 27.05
CA ARG A 18 -19.34 -29.72 27.33
C ARG A 18 -20.57 -29.22 28.08
N ILE A 19 -21.74 -29.40 27.51
CA ILE A 19 -23.03 -29.09 28.11
C ILE A 19 -23.71 -30.41 28.49
N SER A 20 -23.81 -30.67 29.80
CA SER A 20 -24.49 -31.85 30.32
C SER A 20 -25.93 -31.52 30.71
N ASN A 21 -26.88 -32.39 30.34
CA ASN A 21 -28.29 -32.28 30.70
C ASN A 21 -28.76 -33.54 31.44
N ASN A 22 -29.62 -33.39 32.45
CA ASN A 22 -30.18 -34.50 33.21
C ASN A 22 -31.20 -35.35 32.41
N ALA A 23 -31.63 -34.89 31.23
CA ALA A 23 -32.67 -35.53 30.43
C ALA A 23 -32.26 -35.86 28.98
N GLY A 24 -30.99 -35.70 28.61
CA GLY A 24 -30.51 -35.93 27.24
C GLY A 24 -29.00 -36.21 27.17
N PRO A 25 -28.46 -36.54 25.98
CA PRO A 25 -27.03 -36.73 25.80
C PRO A 25 -26.27 -35.41 26.03
N ASP A 26 -25.04 -35.53 26.49
CA ASP A 26 -24.12 -34.40 26.57
C ASP A 26 -23.84 -33.84 25.17
N VAL A 27 -23.71 -32.53 25.07
CA VAL A 27 -23.36 -31.82 23.84
C VAL A 27 -21.96 -31.23 24.00
N ASP A 28 -21.06 -31.58 23.10
CA ASP A 28 -19.73 -30.96 23.00
C ASP A 28 -19.74 -29.94 21.86
N ILE A 29 -19.42 -28.68 22.18
CA ILE A 29 -19.27 -27.59 21.22
C ILE A 29 -17.77 -27.32 21.08
N PRO A 30 -17.17 -27.48 19.89
CA PRO A 30 -15.75 -27.17 19.69
C PRO A 30 -15.50 -25.68 19.88
N VAL A 31 -14.40 -25.37 20.56
CA VAL A 31 -13.89 -24.00 20.75
C VAL A 31 -12.45 -23.97 20.29
N PHE A 32 -12.10 -22.93 19.55
CA PHE A 32 -10.76 -22.66 19.07
C PHE A 32 -10.19 -21.48 19.86
N LEU A 33 -8.94 -21.60 20.30
CA LEU A 33 -8.18 -20.54 20.97
C LEU A 33 -6.81 -20.46 20.31
N ASP A 34 -6.52 -19.32 19.69
CA ASP A 34 -5.18 -19.01 19.20
C ASP A 34 -4.45 -18.17 20.25
N VAL A 35 -3.32 -18.69 20.74
CA VAL A 35 -2.42 -17.91 21.59
C VAL A 35 -1.33 -17.38 20.68
N VAL A 36 -1.22 -16.06 20.56
CA VAL A 36 -0.25 -15.40 19.69
C VAL A 36 0.62 -14.42 20.48
N SER A 37 1.86 -14.19 20.03
CA SER A 37 2.68 -13.10 20.57
C SER A 37 2.16 -11.76 20.08
N GLY A 38 1.75 -10.92 21.03
CA GLY A 38 1.39 -9.54 20.74
C GLY A 38 0.69 -8.91 21.93
N GLY A 39 1.08 -7.69 22.26
CA GLY A 39 0.27 -6.88 23.17
C GLY A 39 -0.97 -6.44 22.43
N GLU A 40 -2.12 -6.38 23.11
CA GLU A 40 -3.20 -5.54 22.61
C GLU A 40 -2.70 -4.10 22.52
N MET A 41 -2.98 -3.48 21.39
CA MET A 41 -2.66 -2.09 21.15
C MET A 41 -3.78 -1.41 20.38
N THR A 42 -3.91 -0.11 20.60
CA THR A 42 -4.80 0.74 19.82
C THR A 42 -3.94 1.61 18.91
N LEU A 43 -4.27 1.63 17.63
CA LEU A 43 -3.63 2.48 16.63
C LEU A 43 -4.64 3.46 16.06
N ASP A 44 -4.22 4.71 15.92
CA ASP A 44 -4.96 5.75 15.21
C ASP A 44 -4.74 5.59 13.70
N LEU A 45 -5.82 5.69 12.93
CA LEU A 45 -5.85 5.53 11.48
C LEU A 45 -6.20 6.89 10.85
N PRO A 46 -5.24 7.81 10.68
CA PRO A 46 -5.51 9.11 10.09
C PRO A 46 -5.86 8.98 8.60
N TYR A 47 -6.81 9.77 8.13
CA TYR A 47 -7.20 9.83 6.72
C TYR A 47 -7.56 11.25 6.30
N SER A 48 -7.42 11.51 5.01
CA SER A 48 -7.78 12.78 4.39
C SER A 48 -9.16 12.70 3.73
N ASN A 49 -9.76 13.85 3.45
CA ASN A 49 -10.94 13.91 2.59
C ASN A 49 -10.61 13.32 1.20
N GLY A 50 -11.54 12.54 0.63
CA GLY A 50 -11.36 11.92 -0.68
C GLY A 50 -10.73 10.54 -0.62
N TRP A 51 -9.99 10.18 -1.65
CA TRP A 51 -9.41 8.84 -1.80
C TRP A 51 -8.13 8.65 -0.99
N ASN A 52 -8.10 7.59 -0.20
CA ASN A 52 -6.97 7.20 0.65
C ASN A 52 -6.56 5.76 0.36
N LEU A 53 -5.29 5.46 0.63
CA LEU A 53 -4.81 4.08 0.72
C LEU A 53 -4.79 3.66 2.19
N VAL A 54 -5.56 2.63 2.55
CA VAL A 54 -5.73 2.16 3.93
C VAL A 54 -5.38 0.68 4.04
N GLY A 55 -5.14 0.21 5.26
CA GLY A 55 -4.97 -1.20 5.56
C GLY A 55 -5.17 -1.51 7.05
N LEU A 56 -5.01 -2.79 7.42
CA LEU A 56 -5.30 -3.26 8.77
C LEU A 56 -4.00 -3.62 9.52
N PRO A 57 -3.57 -2.78 10.50
CA PRO A 57 -2.27 -2.94 11.15
C PRO A 57 -2.27 -3.88 12.36
N VAL A 58 -3.43 -4.35 12.81
CA VAL A 58 -3.57 -5.25 13.97
C VAL A 58 -4.42 -6.47 13.59
N SER A 59 -4.24 -7.58 14.30
CA SER A 59 -5.17 -8.70 14.20
C SER A 59 -6.38 -8.42 15.10
N THR A 60 -7.56 -8.26 14.50
CA THR A 60 -8.82 -7.99 15.20
C THR A 60 -9.97 -8.71 14.52
N THR A 61 -11.04 -8.98 15.29
CA THR A 61 -12.29 -9.52 14.76
C THR A 61 -13.20 -8.43 14.20
N ASP A 62 -12.97 -7.17 14.57
CA ASP A 62 -13.73 -6.02 14.09
C ASP A 62 -12.96 -5.37 12.93
N ASN A 63 -13.20 -5.88 11.72
CA ASN A 63 -12.48 -5.51 10.51
C ASN A 63 -13.41 -4.99 9.40
N PHE A 64 -14.64 -4.61 9.75
CA PHE A 64 -15.56 -3.95 8.82
C PHE A 64 -15.15 -2.49 8.62
N TYR A 65 -15.03 -2.07 7.37
CA TYR A 65 -14.40 -0.77 7.05
C TYR A 65 -15.16 0.44 7.62
N LEU A 66 -16.49 0.43 7.67
CA LEU A 66 -17.25 1.57 8.21
C LEU A 66 -17.14 1.69 9.74
N ASP A 67 -16.84 0.58 10.43
CA ASP A 67 -16.60 0.60 11.88
C ASP A 67 -15.20 1.18 12.17
N LEU A 68 -14.21 0.86 11.33
CA LEU A 68 -12.84 1.38 11.45
C LEU A 68 -12.68 2.81 10.92
N PHE A 69 -13.45 3.19 9.90
CA PHE A 69 -13.39 4.47 9.21
C PHE A 69 -14.79 5.10 9.14
N PRO A 70 -15.23 5.82 10.19
CA PRO A 70 -16.60 6.33 10.29
C PRO A 70 -17.01 7.34 9.22
N ASP A 71 -16.03 8.06 8.64
CA ASP A 71 -16.27 9.04 7.57
C ASP A 71 -16.16 8.43 6.16
N ALA A 72 -15.99 7.11 6.05
CA ALA A 72 -15.91 6.42 4.78
C ALA A 72 -17.26 6.43 4.06
N ILE A 73 -17.20 6.59 2.74
CA ILE A 73 -18.36 6.54 1.87
C ILE A 73 -18.68 5.08 1.59
N GLU A 74 -19.93 4.68 1.85
CA GLU A 74 -20.39 3.30 1.63
C GLU A 74 -20.17 2.85 0.18
N GLY A 75 -19.65 1.64 -0.01
CA GLY A 75 -19.41 1.03 -1.33
C GLY A 75 -18.18 1.58 -2.07
N THR A 76 -17.24 2.19 -1.34
CA THR A 76 -16.02 2.76 -1.93
C THR A 76 -14.72 2.05 -1.53
N MET A 77 -14.78 0.92 -0.84
CA MET A 77 -13.57 0.15 -0.53
C MET A 77 -13.20 -0.79 -1.68
N TYR A 78 -11.96 -0.70 -2.17
CA TYR A 78 -11.48 -1.54 -3.27
C TYR A 78 -10.10 -2.14 -2.99
N SER A 79 -9.97 -3.46 -3.10
CA SER A 79 -8.68 -4.16 -3.22
C SER A 79 -8.22 -4.17 -4.69
N PHE A 80 -7.02 -4.70 -4.94
CA PHE A 80 -6.50 -4.88 -6.30
C PHE A 80 -6.00 -6.31 -6.54
N ASP A 81 -6.60 -6.98 -7.53
CA ASP A 81 -6.11 -8.24 -8.10
C ASP A 81 -6.35 -8.20 -9.61
N GLN A 82 -5.32 -7.78 -10.36
CA GLN A 82 -5.36 -7.53 -11.81
C GLN A 82 -6.46 -6.53 -12.26
N GLY A 83 -7.08 -5.85 -11.28
CA GLY A 83 -8.24 -5.00 -11.43
C GLY A 83 -8.79 -4.66 -10.04
N TYR A 84 -9.65 -3.65 -9.97
CA TYR A 84 -10.25 -3.22 -8.71
C TYR A 84 -11.43 -4.12 -8.34
N ILE A 85 -11.40 -4.64 -7.11
CA ILE A 85 -12.44 -5.52 -6.56
C ILE A 85 -13.08 -4.80 -5.37
N SER A 86 -14.41 -4.70 -5.35
CA SER A 86 -15.14 -4.09 -4.23
C SER A 86 -15.07 -5.00 -3.02
N GLU A 87 -14.79 -4.42 -1.87
CA GLU A 87 -14.63 -5.14 -0.60
C GLU A 87 -15.39 -4.46 0.52
N GLU A 88 -15.57 -5.17 1.63
CA GLU A 88 -16.18 -4.62 2.87
C GLU A 88 -15.38 -4.98 4.13
N ILE A 89 -14.47 -5.95 4.02
CA ILE A 89 -13.71 -6.47 5.15
C ILE A 89 -12.23 -6.25 4.89
N LEU A 90 -11.53 -5.63 5.83
CA LEU A 90 -10.09 -5.52 5.75
C LEU A 90 -9.43 -6.82 6.19
N MET A 91 -8.49 -7.29 5.38
CA MET A 91 -7.58 -8.39 5.68
C MET A 91 -6.17 -7.85 5.94
N ASN A 92 -5.48 -8.39 6.93
CA ASN A 92 -4.09 -8.06 7.18
C ASN A 92 -3.22 -8.36 5.95
N GLY A 93 -2.26 -7.48 5.67
CA GLY A 93 -1.35 -7.61 4.51
C GLY A 93 -1.91 -7.07 3.20
N MET A 94 -3.21 -6.88 3.11
CA MET A 94 -3.86 -6.29 1.94
C MET A 94 -4.04 -4.78 2.15
N GLY A 95 -3.76 -4.01 1.11
CA GLY A 95 -4.08 -2.60 1.05
C GLY A 95 -5.39 -2.37 0.28
N TYR A 96 -6.04 -1.24 0.55
CA TYR A 96 -7.31 -0.88 -0.06
C TYR A 96 -7.33 0.58 -0.44
N TRP A 97 -8.02 0.90 -1.52
CA TRP A 97 -8.57 2.23 -1.72
C TRP A 97 -9.82 2.40 -0.88
N LEU A 98 -9.98 3.56 -0.27
CA LEU A 98 -11.19 3.93 0.44
C LEU A 98 -11.45 5.43 0.30
N ARG A 99 -12.69 5.83 0.00
CA ARG A 99 -13.07 7.24 -0.10
C ARG A 99 -13.69 7.71 1.20
N MET A 100 -13.25 8.87 1.67
CA MET A 100 -13.79 9.56 2.83
C MET A 100 -14.57 10.81 2.40
N ASP A 101 -15.64 11.15 3.11
CA ASP A 101 -16.41 12.39 2.92
C ASP A 101 -15.72 13.61 3.57
N SER A 102 -14.91 13.36 4.59
CA SER A 102 -14.07 14.35 5.25
C SER A 102 -12.76 13.75 5.78
N GLY A 103 -11.79 14.60 6.06
CA GLY A 103 -10.58 14.18 6.78
C GLY A 103 -10.88 13.93 8.25
N GLY A 104 -10.18 12.97 8.85
CA GLY A 104 -10.47 12.51 10.20
C GLY A 104 -9.46 11.47 10.67
N THR A 105 -9.84 10.72 11.69
CA THR A 105 -9.01 9.68 12.28
C THR A 105 -9.91 8.59 12.83
N GLY A 106 -9.72 7.38 12.32
CA GLY A 106 -10.30 6.17 12.88
C GLY A 106 -9.41 5.60 13.97
N SER A 107 -9.84 4.53 14.62
CA SER A 107 -8.99 3.81 15.57
C SER A 107 -9.29 2.33 15.50
N VAL A 108 -8.25 1.51 15.62
CA VAL A 108 -8.39 0.06 15.67
C VAL A 108 -7.68 -0.48 16.89
N THR A 109 -8.33 -1.38 17.62
CA THR A 109 -7.72 -2.12 18.72
C THR A 109 -7.66 -3.59 18.38
N GLY A 110 -6.51 -4.21 18.62
CA GLY A 110 -6.28 -5.62 18.34
C GLY A 110 -4.89 -6.05 18.78
N LEU A 111 -4.56 -7.30 18.46
CA LEU A 111 -3.24 -7.86 18.76
C LEU A 111 -2.22 -7.31 17.76
N SER A 112 -1.06 -6.88 18.28
CA SER A 112 0.02 -6.35 17.45
C SER A 112 0.51 -7.39 16.43
N LEU A 113 0.66 -6.99 15.17
CA LEU A 113 1.30 -7.75 14.09
C LEU A 113 2.79 -7.44 14.09
N ASN A 114 3.61 -8.36 14.60
CA ASN A 114 5.06 -8.25 14.59
C ASN A 114 5.69 -8.88 13.33
N GLN A 115 4.95 -9.77 12.67
CA GLN A 115 5.38 -10.47 11.48
C GLN A 115 4.19 -10.66 10.54
N LEU A 116 4.46 -10.62 9.24
CA LEU A 116 3.44 -10.86 8.22
C LEU A 116 4.05 -11.46 6.97
N GLU A 117 3.41 -12.52 6.47
CA GLU A 117 3.73 -13.15 5.20
C GLU A 117 2.69 -12.70 4.16
N ILE A 118 3.14 -12.15 3.03
CA ILE A 118 2.27 -11.63 1.98
C ILE A 118 2.58 -12.33 0.67
N SER A 119 1.54 -12.91 0.07
CA SER A 119 1.60 -13.42 -1.30
C SER A 119 1.41 -12.27 -2.28
N LEU A 120 2.29 -12.18 -3.26
CA LEU A 120 2.29 -11.18 -4.31
C LEU A 120 2.05 -11.84 -5.67
N ASN A 121 1.24 -11.19 -6.50
CA ASN A 121 1.04 -11.50 -7.89
C ASN A 121 2.13 -10.84 -8.76
N THR A 122 2.26 -11.25 -10.02
CA THR A 122 3.09 -10.52 -10.99
C THR A 122 2.50 -9.14 -11.27
N GLY A 123 3.33 -8.10 -11.32
CA GLY A 123 2.89 -6.73 -11.60
C GLY A 123 2.55 -5.96 -10.32
N TRP A 124 1.51 -5.13 -10.36
CA TRP A 124 1.15 -4.26 -9.24
C TRP A 124 0.37 -5.01 -8.16
N ASN A 125 0.80 -4.83 -6.92
CA ASN A 125 0.15 -5.35 -5.73
C ASN A 125 -0.17 -4.21 -4.77
N LEU A 126 -1.34 -4.23 -4.16
CA LEU A 126 -1.75 -3.27 -3.14
C LEU A 126 -1.71 -3.96 -1.77
N ILE A 127 -0.72 -3.60 -0.95
CA ILE A 127 -0.39 -4.27 0.31
C ILE A 127 -0.55 -3.33 1.51
N SER A 128 -0.51 -3.87 2.73
CA SER A 128 -0.38 -3.09 3.96
C SER A 128 0.60 -3.74 4.93
N GLY A 129 1.17 -2.92 5.83
CA GLY A 129 2.25 -3.28 6.72
C GLY A 129 1.82 -3.85 8.07
N LEU A 130 2.75 -3.78 9.02
CA LEU A 130 2.64 -4.28 10.39
C LEU A 130 1.98 -3.26 11.34
N SER A 131 1.95 -3.59 12.64
CA SER A 131 1.60 -2.62 13.70
C SER A 131 2.67 -1.55 13.94
N PHE A 132 3.84 -1.70 13.30
CA PHE A 132 5.00 -0.82 13.43
C PHE A 132 5.47 -0.41 12.04
N SER A 133 6.12 0.75 11.95
CA SER A 133 6.70 1.21 10.69
C SER A 133 7.75 0.21 10.19
N VAL A 134 7.66 -0.17 8.92
CA VAL A 134 8.58 -1.11 8.27
C VAL A 134 9.40 -0.37 7.23
N ASP A 135 10.72 -0.38 7.37
CA ASP A 135 11.63 0.07 6.32
C ASP A 135 11.65 -1.00 5.20
N VAL A 136 11.42 -0.60 3.96
CA VAL A 136 11.33 -1.51 2.81
C VAL A 136 12.62 -2.31 2.58
N THR A 137 13.77 -1.82 3.07
CA THR A 137 15.06 -2.51 3.02
C THR A 137 15.15 -3.71 3.97
N THR A 138 14.27 -3.80 4.97
CA THR A 138 14.19 -4.90 5.93
C THR A 138 13.25 -6.03 5.48
N ILE A 139 12.49 -5.80 4.40
CA ILE A 139 11.54 -6.78 3.86
C ILE A 139 12.31 -7.95 3.25
N ASN A 140 12.05 -9.14 3.77
CA ASN A 140 12.63 -10.38 3.23
C ASN A 140 11.85 -10.81 1.99
N ASP A 141 12.50 -10.68 0.83
CA ASP A 141 12.02 -11.17 -0.45
C ASP A 141 13.03 -12.19 -0.99
N PRO A 142 12.87 -13.47 -0.61
CA PRO A 142 13.84 -14.53 -0.91
C PRO A 142 13.91 -14.87 -2.40
N GLN A 143 12.88 -14.49 -3.17
CA GLN A 143 12.83 -14.72 -4.61
C GLN A 143 13.40 -13.55 -5.42
N GLY A 144 13.64 -12.40 -4.79
CA GLY A 144 14.14 -11.20 -5.46
C GLY A 144 13.14 -10.65 -6.47
N ILE A 145 11.84 -10.76 -6.19
CA ILE A 145 10.77 -10.39 -7.13
C ILE A 145 10.37 -8.91 -7.05
N ILE A 146 10.68 -8.20 -5.97
CA ILE A 146 10.33 -6.78 -5.85
C ILE A 146 11.14 -5.97 -6.86
N ILE A 147 10.43 -5.15 -7.66
CA ILE A 147 11.07 -4.19 -8.55
C ILE A 147 11.47 -2.96 -7.72
N PRO A 148 12.75 -2.55 -7.70
CA PRO A 148 13.19 -1.41 -6.92
C PRO A 148 12.49 -0.10 -7.29
N LEU A 149 12.42 0.84 -6.35
CA LEU A 149 11.81 2.17 -6.52
C LEU A 149 10.29 2.15 -6.84
N THR A 150 9.61 1.03 -6.58
CA THR A 150 8.17 0.87 -6.87
C THR A 150 7.26 0.84 -5.65
N TYR A 151 7.77 1.20 -4.46
CA TYR A 151 6.93 1.42 -3.29
C TYR A 151 6.28 2.79 -3.35
N TYR A 152 4.96 2.85 -3.43
CA TYR A 152 4.21 4.09 -3.51
C TYR A 152 3.09 4.17 -2.47
N GLY A 153 3.07 5.29 -1.74
CA GLY A 153 1.88 5.77 -1.05
C GLY A 153 1.07 6.73 -1.93
N PHE A 154 0.01 7.30 -1.36
CA PHE A 154 -0.83 8.26 -2.06
C PHE A 154 -1.21 9.45 -1.17
N VAL A 155 -0.87 10.66 -1.62
CA VAL A 155 -1.20 11.94 -0.96
C VAL A 155 -1.57 12.97 -2.03
N GLY A 156 -2.72 12.77 -2.68
CA GLY A 156 -3.14 13.57 -3.84
C GLY A 156 -2.31 13.33 -5.12
N SER A 157 -1.17 12.66 -5.02
CA SER A 157 -0.41 12.04 -6.10
C SER A 157 0.25 10.77 -5.58
N TYR A 158 0.77 9.93 -6.48
CA TYR A 158 1.65 8.83 -6.09
C TYR A 158 2.97 9.38 -5.58
N VAL A 159 3.35 8.96 -4.37
CA VAL A 159 4.58 9.40 -3.71
C VAL A 159 5.42 8.17 -3.40
N SER A 160 6.68 8.18 -3.85
CA SER A 160 7.64 7.12 -3.51
C SER A 160 7.88 7.11 -2.01
N THR A 161 7.95 5.92 -1.41
CA THR A 161 8.24 5.76 0.02
C THR A 161 9.23 4.63 0.25
N GLU A 162 9.99 4.75 1.34
CA GLU A 162 10.88 3.70 1.87
C GLU A 162 10.37 3.18 3.21
N ILE A 163 9.31 3.76 3.76
CA ILE A 163 8.72 3.39 5.04
C ILE A 163 7.25 3.07 4.83
N LEU A 164 6.84 1.90 5.28
CA LEU A 164 5.45 1.47 5.33
C LEU A 164 4.92 1.74 6.74
N GLU A 165 4.06 2.74 6.88
CA GLU A 165 3.44 3.13 8.14
C GLU A 165 2.22 2.24 8.47
N PRO A 166 1.98 1.95 9.76
CA PRO A 166 0.81 1.20 10.18
C PRO A 166 -0.50 1.83 9.68
N GLY A 167 -1.44 1.00 9.25
CA GLY A 167 -2.78 1.44 8.84
C GLY A 167 -2.88 2.02 7.44
N THR A 168 -1.76 2.12 6.74
CA THR A 168 -1.68 2.68 5.39
C THR A 168 -1.55 1.56 4.34
N GLY A 169 -2.17 1.75 3.19
CA GLY A 169 -1.99 0.90 2.01
C GLY A 169 -0.84 1.41 1.13
N TYR A 170 -0.11 0.50 0.50
CA TYR A 170 1.03 0.81 -0.35
C TYR A 170 1.03 -0.05 -1.61
N TRP A 171 1.36 0.57 -2.72
CA TRP A 171 1.63 -0.15 -3.96
C TRP A 171 3.05 -0.67 -3.97
N VAL A 172 3.25 -1.86 -4.51
CA VAL A 172 4.55 -2.43 -4.86
C VAL A 172 4.45 -3.17 -6.19
N ARG A 173 5.45 -3.05 -7.06
CA ARG A 173 5.51 -3.82 -8.31
C ARG A 173 6.47 -5.00 -8.16
N THR A 174 6.08 -6.13 -8.71
CA THR A 174 6.90 -7.35 -8.75
C THR A 174 7.09 -7.87 -10.16
N SER A 175 8.20 -8.57 -10.39
CA SER A 175 8.53 -9.22 -11.66
C SER A 175 7.87 -10.60 -11.83
N GLY A 176 7.31 -11.16 -10.76
CA GLY A 176 6.72 -12.49 -10.72
C GLY A 176 5.84 -12.71 -9.50
N GLU A 177 5.15 -13.85 -9.47
CA GLU A 177 4.45 -14.34 -8.29
C GLU A 177 5.43 -14.82 -7.22
N GLY A 178 5.11 -14.57 -5.95
CA GLY A 178 5.95 -15.03 -4.84
C GLY A 178 5.49 -14.51 -3.49
N VAL A 179 6.36 -14.67 -2.50
CA VAL A 179 6.04 -14.34 -1.11
C VAL A 179 7.12 -13.44 -0.53
N ILE A 180 6.68 -12.43 0.22
CA ILE A 180 7.54 -11.57 1.03
C ILE A 180 7.20 -11.72 2.51
N VAL A 181 8.18 -11.50 3.38
CA VAL A 181 8.01 -11.54 4.83
C VAL A 181 8.48 -10.23 5.44
N MET A 182 7.58 -9.58 6.17
CA MET A 182 7.87 -8.42 7.00
C MET A 182 8.05 -8.84 8.46
N ASN A 183 9.03 -8.25 9.14
CA ASN A 183 9.25 -8.43 10.57
C ASN A 183 9.52 -7.06 11.21
N SER A 184 8.92 -6.80 12.38
CA SER A 184 9.06 -5.52 13.09
C SER A 184 10.47 -5.25 13.59
N ASP A 185 11.27 -6.30 13.79
CA ASP A 185 12.69 -6.26 14.18
C ASP A 185 13.62 -6.70 13.03
N GLY A 186 13.14 -6.57 11.80
CA GLY A 186 13.91 -6.89 10.59
C GLY A 186 15.25 -6.14 10.57
N GLN A 187 16.31 -6.87 10.25
CA GLN A 187 17.59 -6.26 9.93
C GLN A 187 17.58 -5.78 8.48
N GLU A 188 18.32 -4.72 8.18
CA GLU A 188 18.51 -4.26 6.80
C GLU A 188 19.06 -5.42 5.95
N LEU A 189 18.30 -5.84 4.95
CA LEU A 189 18.65 -6.96 4.06
C LEU A 189 19.22 -6.48 2.73
N ARG A 190 19.00 -5.21 2.40
CA ARG A 190 19.36 -4.61 1.11
C ARG A 190 19.88 -3.20 1.33
N SER A 191 20.98 -2.86 0.68
CA SER A 191 21.39 -1.46 0.58
C SER A 191 20.50 -0.74 -0.42
N MET A 192 20.22 0.54 -0.14
CA MET A 192 19.68 1.44 -1.15
C MET A 192 20.71 1.59 -2.28
N ASP A 193 20.49 0.92 -3.41
CA ASP A 193 21.41 1.00 -4.54
C ASP A 193 21.49 2.46 -5.04
N GLN A 194 22.71 2.96 -5.19
CA GLN A 194 22.94 4.21 -5.89
C GLN A 194 22.81 3.96 -7.39
N TYR A 195 21.70 4.41 -7.95
CA TYR A 195 21.45 4.31 -9.37
C TYR A 195 22.14 5.45 -10.12
N SER A 196 23.27 5.16 -10.78
CA SER A 196 24.06 6.15 -11.52
C SER A 196 23.30 6.82 -12.66
N PHE A 197 22.19 6.25 -13.13
CA PHE A 197 21.35 6.88 -14.15
C PHE A 197 20.77 8.22 -13.67
N PHE A 198 20.60 8.43 -12.36
CA PHE A 198 20.09 9.71 -11.83
C PHE A 198 21.09 10.86 -12.03
N ASP A 199 22.37 10.56 -12.27
CA ASP A 199 23.40 11.57 -12.55
C ASP A 199 23.34 12.10 -14.00
N GLU A 200 22.63 11.40 -14.89
CA GLU A 200 22.60 11.68 -16.33
C GLU A 200 21.18 11.94 -16.89
N VAL A 201 20.16 11.99 -16.02
CA VAL A 201 18.76 12.13 -16.42
C VAL A 201 18.26 13.57 -16.33
N ASN A 202 17.50 14.01 -17.34
CA ASN A 202 16.78 15.28 -17.26
C ASN A 202 15.52 15.11 -16.42
N THR A 203 15.08 16.17 -15.76
CA THR A 203 13.87 16.15 -14.93
C THR A 203 12.81 17.13 -15.42
N LEU A 204 11.55 16.73 -15.28
CA LEU A 204 10.36 17.55 -15.50
C LEU A 204 9.48 17.42 -14.27
N THR A 205 9.24 18.51 -13.55
CA THR A 205 8.41 18.53 -12.35
C THR A 205 7.14 19.30 -12.62
N LEU A 206 5.99 18.66 -12.40
CA LEU A 206 4.69 19.31 -12.46
C LEU A 206 4.15 19.48 -11.04
N LYS A 207 3.53 20.64 -10.78
CA LYS A 207 2.86 20.92 -9.51
C LYS A 207 1.43 21.39 -9.77
N ASN A 208 0.51 20.94 -8.93
CA ASN A 208 -0.86 21.45 -8.90
C ASN A 208 -1.02 22.53 -7.83
N GLU A 209 -2.16 23.23 -7.86
CA GLU A 209 -2.46 24.33 -6.94
C GLU A 209 -2.54 23.93 -5.46
N ASN A 210 -2.71 22.63 -5.18
CA ASN A 210 -2.78 22.10 -3.81
C ASN A 210 -1.40 21.70 -3.26
N GLY A 211 -0.33 21.96 -4.02
CA GLY A 211 1.05 21.67 -3.63
C GLY A 211 1.50 20.23 -3.90
N SER A 212 0.64 19.37 -4.46
CA SER A 212 1.07 18.04 -4.91
C SER A 212 2.03 18.21 -6.09
N SER A 213 3.10 17.42 -6.08
CA SER A 213 4.11 17.44 -7.14
C SER A 213 4.38 16.04 -7.67
N ILE A 214 4.78 15.96 -8.93
CA ILE A 214 5.27 14.75 -9.57
C ILE A 214 6.53 15.09 -10.36
N GLN A 215 7.57 14.28 -10.18
CA GLN A 215 8.81 14.38 -10.95
C GLN A 215 8.85 13.25 -11.99
N LEU A 216 9.08 13.66 -13.23
CA LEU A 216 9.26 12.81 -14.39
C LEU A 216 10.69 12.92 -14.89
N TYR A 217 11.13 11.91 -15.61
CA TYR A 217 12.49 11.74 -16.05
C TYR A 217 12.55 11.55 -17.58
N PHE A 218 13.58 12.07 -18.24
CA PHE A 218 13.74 11.84 -19.67
C PHE A 218 15.19 11.99 -20.14
N GLY A 219 15.48 11.48 -21.34
CA GLY A 219 16.77 11.66 -21.99
C GLY A 219 17.88 10.71 -21.57
N VAL A 220 17.54 9.63 -20.87
CA VAL A 220 18.47 8.55 -20.48
C VAL A 220 18.08 7.24 -21.13
N GLU A 221 19.05 6.49 -21.64
CA GLU A 221 18.84 5.16 -22.20
C GLU A 221 18.79 4.12 -21.09
N LEU A 222 17.72 3.34 -21.06
CA LEU A 222 17.47 2.28 -20.06
C LEU A 222 17.09 0.99 -20.77
N ASP A 223 17.51 -0.13 -20.20
CA ASP A 223 16.97 -1.44 -20.59
C ASP A 223 15.52 -1.63 -20.07
N GLU A 224 14.87 -2.71 -20.51
CA GLU A 224 13.48 -2.96 -20.14
C GLU A 224 13.28 -3.20 -18.65
N GLU A 225 14.27 -3.76 -17.95
CA GLU A 225 14.21 -4.02 -16.51
C GLU A 225 14.32 -2.72 -15.71
N GLN A 226 15.27 -1.87 -16.09
CA GLN A 226 15.46 -0.54 -15.52
C GLN A 226 14.23 0.36 -15.76
N LYS A 227 13.58 0.27 -16.92
CA LYS A 227 12.32 1.02 -17.17
C LYS A 227 11.22 0.66 -16.18
N GLN A 228 11.13 -0.61 -15.72
CA GLN A 228 10.10 -1.03 -14.78
C GLN A 228 10.21 -0.30 -13.43
N MET A 229 11.41 0.12 -13.01
CA MET A 229 11.65 0.90 -11.78
C MET A 229 10.97 2.28 -11.78
N PHE A 230 10.51 2.73 -12.95
CA PHE A 230 9.83 4.00 -13.16
C PHE A 230 8.38 3.84 -13.57
N SER A 231 7.83 2.65 -13.44
CA SER A 231 6.41 2.49 -13.66
C SER A 231 5.60 3.07 -12.50
N LEU A 232 4.40 3.55 -12.82
CA LEU A 232 3.46 4.08 -11.84
C LEU A 232 2.33 3.07 -11.58
N PRO A 233 1.78 3.04 -10.35
CA PRO A 233 0.67 2.16 -10.00
C PRO A 233 -0.55 2.34 -10.92
N PRO A 234 -1.50 1.39 -10.97
CA PRO A 234 -2.71 1.51 -11.78
C PRO A 234 -3.49 2.76 -11.42
N VAL A 235 -3.99 3.50 -12.42
CA VAL A 235 -4.85 4.67 -12.20
C VAL A 235 -6.17 4.20 -11.59
N PRO A 236 -6.57 4.71 -10.41
CA PRO A 236 -7.85 4.37 -9.86
C PRO A 236 -8.98 4.82 -10.77
N PRO A 237 -9.98 3.97 -11.07
CA PRO A 237 -11.04 4.24 -12.03
C PRO A 237 -11.93 5.43 -11.62
N PHE A 238 -11.84 5.84 -10.37
CA PHE A 238 -12.59 6.91 -9.73
C PHE A 238 -11.81 8.23 -9.62
N LEU A 239 -10.58 8.32 -10.14
CA LEU A 239 -9.85 9.59 -10.21
C LEU A 239 -10.49 10.62 -11.16
N SER A 240 -11.43 10.18 -12.00
CA SER A 240 -12.28 11.06 -12.81
C SER A 240 -13.44 11.68 -12.03
N ASP A 241 -13.76 11.18 -10.82
CA ASP A 241 -14.82 11.74 -9.98
C ASP A 241 -14.26 12.98 -9.25
N LEU A 242 -14.61 14.12 -9.84
CA LEU A 242 -13.93 15.41 -9.83
C LEU A 242 -13.75 16.16 -8.50
N ASP A 243 -13.96 15.60 -7.32
CA ASP A 243 -13.91 16.41 -6.07
C ASP A 243 -12.57 16.40 -5.34
N THR A 244 -11.69 15.43 -5.60
CA THR A 244 -10.32 15.41 -5.06
C THR A 244 -9.33 15.79 -6.15
N PRO A 245 -8.55 16.87 -6.00
CA PRO A 245 -7.56 17.27 -6.98
C PRO A 245 -6.40 16.27 -6.94
N VAL A 246 -6.39 15.34 -7.88
CA VAL A 246 -5.31 14.37 -8.03
C VAL A 246 -4.36 14.83 -9.13
N LEU A 247 -3.06 14.64 -8.92
CA LEU A 247 -2.03 14.87 -9.93
C LEU A 247 -1.46 13.52 -10.36
N ASP A 248 -1.86 13.08 -11.55
CA ASP A 248 -1.34 11.87 -12.19
C ASP A 248 -0.88 12.21 -13.61
N VAL A 249 0.42 12.12 -13.83
CA VAL A 249 1.09 12.48 -15.09
C VAL A 249 2.02 11.36 -15.48
N ARG A 250 1.92 10.87 -16.72
CA ARG A 250 2.65 9.69 -17.18
C ARG A 250 3.15 9.86 -18.61
N PHE A 251 4.30 9.29 -18.91
CA PHE A 251 4.68 8.93 -20.26
C PHE A 251 3.97 7.65 -20.67
N ASP A 252 3.29 7.70 -21.82
CA ASP A 252 2.62 6.57 -22.46
C ASP A 252 1.67 5.78 -21.52
N ASN A 253 1.08 6.48 -20.55
CA ASN A 253 0.15 5.99 -19.52
C ASN A 253 0.73 5.00 -18.49
N GLU A 254 2.04 4.73 -18.51
CA GLU A 254 2.63 3.72 -17.61
C GLU A 254 3.80 4.27 -16.79
N TYR A 255 4.64 5.12 -17.38
CA TYR A 255 5.95 5.41 -16.80
C TYR A 255 6.08 6.87 -16.34
N ARG A 256 6.89 7.11 -15.32
CA ARG A 256 7.45 8.43 -14.99
C ARG A 256 8.76 8.71 -15.73
N ILE A 257 9.13 7.90 -16.73
CA ILE A 257 10.35 8.07 -17.53
C ILE A 257 10.11 7.94 -19.03
N CYS A 258 10.83 8.71 -19.83
CA CYS A 258 10.84 8.62 -21.30
C CYS A 258 12.28 8.74 -21.87
N PRO A 259 12.85 7.65 -22.41
CA PRO A 259 14.23 7.68 -22.92
C PRO A 259 14.50 8.64 -24.07
N PHE A 260 13.63 8.63 -25.09
CA PHE A 260 13.88 9.34 -26.35
C PHE A 260 12.70 10.20 -26.80
N GLN A 261 11.50 9.62 -26.89
CA GLN A 261 10.26 10.27 -27.29
C GLN A 261 9.11 9.51 -26.66
N GLY A 262 8.09 10.23 -26.17
CA GLY A 262 6.93 9.65 -25.52
C GLY A 262 5.81 10.68 -25.43
N THR A 263 4.59 10.20 -25.19
CA THR A 263 3.42 11.06 -25.02
C THR A 263 3.24 11.37 -23.54
N LEU A 264 3.32 12.64 -23.18
CA LEU A 264 3.01 13.08 -21.82
C LEU A 264 1.48 13.19 -21.66
N ASN A 265 0.91 12.29 -20.86
CA ASN A 265 -0.51 12.25 -20.56
C ASN A 265 -0.77 12.83 -19.17
N LEU A 266 -1.62 13.84 -19.11
CA LEU A 266 -2.16 14.42 -17.88
C LEU A 266 -3.51 13.73 -17.58
N LEU A 267 -3.48 12.74 -16.70
CA LEU A 267 -4.63 11.85 -16.45
C LEU A 267 -5.58 12.41 -15.38
N SER A 268 -5.07 13.22 -14.46
CA SER A 268 -5.88 14.00 -13.54
C SER A 268 -5.14 15.30 -13.18
N SER A 269 -5.82 16.44 -13.36
CA SER A 269 -5.57 17.66 -12.59
C SER A 269 -6.80 18.56 -12.65
N ARG A 270 -7.20 19.10 -11.50
CA ARG A 270 -7.79 20.45 -11.47
C ARG A 270 -6.60 21.40 -11.38
N GLU A 271 -6.20 21.90 -12.55
CA GLU A 271 -5.21 22.97 -12.76
C GLU A 271 -3.74 22.58 -12.44
N THR A 272 -2.95 22.42 -13.51
CA THR A 272 -1.48 22.41 -13.40
C THR A 272 -1.02 23.85 -13.27
N GLU A 273 -0.38 24.19 -12.15
CA GLU A 273 0.01 25.57 -11.86
C GLU A 273 1.41 25.88 -12.42
N THR A 274 2.37 24.98 -12.19
CA THR A 274 3.76 25.17 -12.61
C THR A 274 4.34 23.93 -13.28
N ILE A 275 5.19 24.18 -14.27
CA ILE A 275 6.02 23.19 -14.95
C ILE A 275 7.47 23.67 -14.81
N ASP A 276 8.26 22.94 -14.04
CA ASP A 276 9.69 23.18 -13.83
C ASP A 276 10.48 22.10 -14.57
N PHE A 277 11.64 22.42 -15.15
CA PHE A 277 12.49 21.43 -15.81
C PHE A 277 13.98 21.69 -15.58
N GLU A 278 14.76 20.61 -15.60
CA GLU A 278 16.22 20.64 -15.56
C GLU A 278 16.79 19.79 -16.69
N ILE A 279 17.56 20.41 -17.59
CA ILE A 279 18.20 19.76 -18.73
C ILE A 279 19.71 19.74 -18.49
N ILE A 280 20.28 18.56 -18.34
CA ILE A 280 21.69 18.35 -18.03
C ILE A 280 22.47 17.72 -19.19
N ASP A 281 21.78 17.14 -20.17
CA ASP A 281 22.39 16.48 -21.34
C ASP A 281 22.88 17.46 -22.44
N GLY A 282 22.56 18.76 -22.30
CA GLY A 282 22.91 19.81 -23.26
C GLY A 282 22.19 19.71 -24.61
N LYS A 283 21.17 18.84 -24.74
CA LYS A 283 20.35 18.68 -25.94
C LYS A 283 19.17 19.65 -25.92
N THR A 284 18.56 19.85 -27.09
CA THR A 284 17.31 20.62 -27.22
C THR A 284 16.14 19.65 -27.19
N TRP A 285 15.21 19.90 -26.27
CA TRP A 285 13.96 19.15 -26.12
C TRP A 285 12.79 20.07 -26.47
N GLU A 286 11.80 19.54 -27.20
CA GLU A 286 10.60 20.27 -27.62
C GLU A 286 9.36 19.62 -27.01
N LEU A 287 8.53 20.42 -26.33
CA LEU A 287 7.22 19.99 -25.85
C LEU A 287 6.16 20.54 -26.82
N THR A 288 5.52 19.64 -27.58
CA THR A 288 4.52 19.97 -28.61
C THR A 288 3.13 19.46 -28.22
N HIS A 289 2.08 20.20 -28.58
CA HIS A 289 0.68 19.83 -28.36
C HIS A 289 0.05 19.10 -29.55
#